data_AF-A0A5K1G0K5-F1
#
_entry.id   AF-A0A5K1G0K5-F1
#
_cell.length_a   1.000
_cell.length_b   1.000
_cell.length_c   1.000
_cell.angle_alpha   90.00
_cell.angle_beta   90.00
_cell.angle_gamma   90.00
#
_symmetry.space_group_name_H-M   'P 1'
#
loop_
_entity.id
_entity.type
_entity.pdbx_description
1 polymer ?
#
loop_
_entity_poly.entity_id
_entity_poly.type
_entity_poly.pdbx_seq_one_letter_code
_entity_poly.pdbx_strand_id
1 'polypeptide(L)' 'MDFQLPARFNLSYSAEDEAKRERPVMIHRAVLGSVERMLAILLEHYKGKWPFWLSPRQAIVCPVSEKSQPYATQ' A
#
# COMPACT_ATOMS: atom_id res chain seq x y z
N MET A 1 3.99 16.94 11.45
CA MET A 1 4.27 16.99 12.90
C MET A 1 3.03 17.52 13.58
N ASP A 2 2.50 16.81 14.57
CA ASP A 2 1.27 17.16 15.28
C ASP A 2 1.49 17.15 16.79
N PHE A 3 1.17 18.28 17.42
CA PHE A 3 1.27 18.53 18.85
C PHE A 3 -0.11 18.66 19.51
N GLN A 4 -1.19 18.82 18.73
CA GLN A 4 -2.54 19.09 19.22
C GLN A 4 -3.29 17.81 19.59
N LEU A 5 -3.27 16.78 18.73
CA LEU A 5 -3.95 15.52 19.03
C LEU A 5 -3.38 14.82 20.28
N PRO A 6 -2.05 14.74 20.50
CA PRO A 6 -1.51 14.23 21.75
C PRO A 6 -2.04 14.94 23.00
N ALA A 7 -2.27 16.26 22.93
CA ALA A 7 -2.85 17.01 24.04
C ALA A 7 -4.35 16.72 24.22
N ARG A 8 -5.12 16.68 23.12
CA ARG A 8 -6.57 16.39 23.16
C ARG A 8 -6.88 14.98 23.67
N PHE A 9 -6.05 14.00 23.33
CA PHE A 9 -6.19 12.62 23.80
C PHE A 9 -5.46 12.33 25.12
N ASN A 10 -4.88 13.36 25.75
CA ASN A 10 -4.11 13.25 26.99
C ASN A 10 -3.01 12.16 26.95
N LEU A 11 -2.29 12.06 25.84
CA LEU A 11 -1.20 11.09 25.67
C LEU A 11 0.02 11.51 26.49
N SER A 12 0.68 10.54 27.11
CA SER A 12 1.94 10.72 27.85
C SER A 12 2.78 9.45 27.80
N TYR A 13 4.10 9.59 27.96
CA TYR A 13 5.05 8.49 28.13
C TYR A 13 5.99 8.78 29.31
N SER A 14 6.60 7.74 29.89
CA SER A 14 7.61 7.90 30.95
C SER A 14 8.95 8.29 30.34
N ALA A 15 9.52 9.39 30.81
CA ALA A 15 10.87 9.82 30.41
C ALA A 15 11.95 9.07 31.21
N GLU A 16 13.23 9.36 30.95
CA GLU A 16 14.39 8.76 31.65
C GLU A 16 14.32 8.93 33.18
N ASP A 17 13.59 9.94 33.64
CA ASP A 17 13.23 10.15 35.04
C ASP A 17 11.80 9.62 35.24
N GLU A 18 11.62 8.49 35.96
CA GLU A 18 10.31 7.83 36.15
C GLU A 18 9.25 8.75 36.78
N ALA A 19 9.69 9.81 37.49
CA ALA A 19 8.81 10.82 38.06
C ALA A 19 8.29 11.84 37.01
N LYS A 20 8.87 11.88 35.80
CA LYS A 20 8.51 12.82 34.73
C LYS A 20 7.74 12.12 33.60
N ARG A 21 6.53 12.61 33.38
CA ARG A 21 5.70 12.24 32.23
C ARG A 21 5.82 13.33 31.17
N GLU A 22 6.18 12.92 29.96
CA GLU A 22 6.28 13.83 28.82
C GLU A 22 5.20 13.51 27.78
N ARG A 23 4.88 14.51 26.95
CA ARG A 23 3.87 14.38 25.89
C ARG A 23 4.55 14.04 24.57
N PRO A 24 4.10 12.99 23.86
CA PRO A 24 4.70 12.63 22.58
C PRO A 24 4.33 13.63 21.47
N VAL A 25 5.18 13.72 20.45
CA VAL A 25 4.89 14.40 19.19
C VAL A 25 4.42 13.35 18.17
N MET A 26 3.26 13.58 17.56
CA MET A 26 2.67 12.65 16.61
C MET A 26 3.14 12.95 15.18
N ILE A 27 3.52 11.92 14.44
CA ILE A 27 3.95 12.01 13.03
C ILE A 27 2.94 11.28 12.16
N HIS A 28 2.11 12.04 11.46
CA HIS A 28 1.21 11.50 10.43
C HIS A 28 2.01 11.26 9.15
N ARG A 29 2.06 10.01 8.68
CA ARG A 29 2.77 9.63 7.45
C ARG A 29 1.91 8.73 6.57
N ALA A 30 1.76 9.13 5.31
CA ALA A 30 1.29 8.27 4.24
C ALA A 30 2.26 8.43 3.06
N VAL A 31 2.82 7.34 2.55
CA VAL A 31 3.81 7.39 1.45
C VAL A 31 3.11 7.49 0.10
N LEU A 32 2.13 6.62 -0.12
CA LEU A 32 1.40 6.53 -1.39
C LEU A 32 0.08 7.31 -1.40
N GLY A 33 -0.34 7.84 -0.25
CA GLY A 33 -1.68 8.42 -0.09
C GLY A 33 -2.77 7.35 -0.11
N SER A 34 -3.90 7.63 -0.74
CA SER A 34 -5.00 6.65 -0.88
C SER A 34 -4.72 5.66 -2.01
N VAL A 35 -5.19 4.42 -1.83
CA VAL A 35 -4.97 3.34 -2.81
C VAL A 35 -5.66 3.66 -4.14
N GLU A 36 -6.85 4.24 -4.10
CA GLU A 36 -7.63 4.60 -5.28
C GLU A 36 -6.92 5.66 -6.14
N ARG A 37 -6.36 6.68 -5.49
CA ARG A 37 -5.60 7.73 -6.18
C ARG A 37 -4.29 7.18 -6.74
N MET A 38 -3.59 6.35 -5.96
CA MET A 38 -2.38 5.70 -6.43
C MET A 38 -2.67 4.81 -7.65
N LEU A 39 -3.76 4.03 -7.65
CA LEU A 39 -4.15 3.21 -8.79
C LEU A 39 -4.47 4.05 -10.03
N ALA A 40 -5.18 5.18 -9.88
CA ALA A 40 -5.45 6.10 -10.97
C ALA A 40 -4.16 6.68 -11.58
N ILE A 41 -3.22 7.12 -10.73
CA ILE A 41 -1.91 7.62 -11.16
C ILE A 41 -1.14 6.53 -11.91
N LEU A 42 -1.10 5.30 -11.39
CA LEU A 42 -0.39 4.19 -12.03
C LEU A 42 -1.03 3.79 -13.36
N LEU A 43 -2.36 3.83 -13.46
CA LEU A 43 -3.08 3.57 -14.71
C LEU A 43 -2.69 4.56 -15.81
N GLU A 44 -2.67 5.85 -15.49
CA GLU A 44 -2.25 6.92 -16.41
C GLU A 44 -0.75 6.81 -16.75
N HIS A 45 0.09 6.57 -15.74
CA HIS A 45 1.55 6.46 -15.90
C HIS A 45 1.93 5.30 -16.83
N TYR A 46 1.34 4.13 -16.61
CA TYR A 46 1.61 2.93 -17.42
C TYR A 46 0.79 2.86 -18.71
N LYS A 47 -0.18 3.78 -18.90
CA LYS A 47 -1.09 3.78 -20.05
C LYS A 47 -1.78 2.42 -20.26
N GLY A 48 -2.13 1.76 -19.14
CA GLY A 48 -2.69 0.40 -19.13
C GLY A 48 -1.71 -0.75 -19.38
N LYS A 49 -0.42 -0.50 -19.67
CA LYS A 49 0.62 -1.54 -19.79
C LYS A 49 1.33 -1.76 -18.45
N TRP A 50 0.67 -2.51 -17.58
CA TRP A 50 1.15 -2.79 -16.22
C TRP A 50 2.47 -3.57 -16.19
N PRO A 51 3.36 -3.31 -15.20
CA PRO A 51 4.46 -4.21 -14.92
C PRO A 51 3.92 -5.57 -14.47
N PHE A 52 4.69 -6.64 -14.71
CA PHE A 52 4.25 -8.03 -14.50
C PHE A 52 3.68 -8.29 -13.09
N TRP A 53 4.28 -7.70 -12.06
CA TRP A 53 3.87 -7.88 -10.66
C TRP A 53 2.56 -7.15 -10.30
N LEU A 54 2.12 -6.20 -11.13
CA LEU A 54 0.90 -5.41 -10.90
C LEU A 54 -0.20 -5.72 -11.92
N SER A 55 0.13 -6.42 -13.02
CA SER A 55 -0.82 -6.72 -14.08
C SER A 55 -1.94 -7.65 -13.59
N PRO A 56 -3.22 -7.32 -13.81
CA PRO A 56 -4.32 -8.26 -13.55
C PRO A 56 -4.37 -9.42 -14.55
N ARG A 57 -3.61 -9.33 -15.65
CA ARG A 57 -3.48 -10.38 -16.67
C ARG A 57 -2.00 -10.64 -16.89
N GLN A 58 -1.44 -11.59 -16.13
CA GLN A 58 -0.01 -11.87 -16.15
C GLN A 58 0.39 -12.80 -17.31
N ALA A 59 -0.42 -13.82 -17.59
CA ALA A 59 -0.20 -14.78 -18.66
C ALA A 59 -1.54 -15.28 -19.23
N ILE A 60 -1.50 -15.74 -20.49
CA ILE A 60 -2.59 -16.43 -21.16
C ILE A 60 -1.97 -17.64 -21.86
N VAL A 61 -2.52 -18.83 -21.63
CA VAL A 61 -2.09 -20.05 -22.32
C VAL A 61 -2.92 -20.20 -23.59
N CYS A 62 -2.27 -20.31 -24.75
CA CYS A 62 -2.92 -20.43 -26.05
C CYS A 62 -2.51 -21.75 -26.72
N PRO A 63 -3.34 -22.81 -26.68
CA PRO A 63 -3.04 -24.08 -27.33
C PRO A 63 -3.17 -23.97 -28.85
N VAL A 64 -2.36 -24.76 -29.58
CA VAL A 64 -2.35 -24.76 -31.05
C VAL A 64 -3.60 -25.42 -31.64
N SER A 65 -4.17 -26.42 -30.95
CA SER A 65 -5.39 -27.11 -31.36
C SER A 65 -6.15 -27.71 -30.17
N GLU A 66 -7.37 -28.20 -30.41
CA GLU A 66 -8.16 -28.92 -29.40
C GLU A 66 -7.43 -30.12 -28.81
N LYS A 67 -6.54 -30.77 -29.57
CA LYS A 67 -5.74 -31.91 -29.08
C LYS A 67 -4.79 -31.52 -27.94
N SER A 68 -4.33 -30.27 -27.91
CA SER A 68 -3.45 -29.72 -26.87
C SER A 68 -4.20 -29.06 -25.72
N GLN A 69 -5.54 -28.94 -25.78
CA GLN A 69 -6.33 -28.35 -24.70
C GLN A 69 -6.11 -29.03 -23.34
N PRO A 70 -6.09 -30.38 -23.24
CA PRO A 70 -5.86 -31.04 -21.95
C PRO A 70 -4.53 -30.65 -21.30
N TYR A 71 -3.48 -30.42 -22.09
CA TYR A 71 -2.18 -29.97 -21.59
C TYR A 71 -2.19 -28.48 -21.19
N ALA A 72 -2.96 -27.65 -21.89
CA ALA A 72 -3.05 -26.22 -21.61
C ALA A 72 -3.88 -25.89 -20.35
N THR A 73 -4.83 -26.76 -19.99
CA THR A 73 -5.70 -26.58 -18.80
C THR A 73 -5.24 -27.36 -17.57
N GLN A 74 -4.16 -28.12 -17.68
CA GLN A 74 -3.58 -28.85 -16.54
C GLN A 74 -3.01 -27.88 -15.51
#